data_AF-A0A2V6AVU2-F1
#
_entry.id   AF-A0A2V6AVU2-F1
#
_cell.length_a   1.000
_cell.length_b   1.000
_cell.length_c   1.000
_cell.angle_alpha   90.00
_cell.angle_beta   90.00
_cell.angle_gamma   90.00
#
_symmetry.space_group_name_H-M   'P 1'
#
loop_
_entity.id
_entity.type
_entity.pdbx_description
1 polymer ?
#
loop_
_entity_poly.entity_id
_entity_poly.type
_entity_poly.pdbx_seq_one_letter_code
_entity_poly.pdbx_strand_id
1 'polypeptide(L)'
;MEMVTVVAIIAILAVLLIPIIEKLRARAQRVQCMANLRNLHIAAAQYVQDNNYWPQIQSSSDEDDTAYAQEWIAALAPYQLQKKSWICPTLQNVLGNPDYNSTGNERV
;
A
#
# COMPACT_ATOMS: atom_id res chain seq x y z
N MET A 1 37.61 -8.00 -31.73
CA MET A 1 37.55 -6.77 -30.89
C MET A 1 36.16 -6.14 -30.84
N GLU A 2 35.21 -6.55 -31.69
CA GLU A 2 33.86 -5.96 -31.77
C GLU A 2 32.93 -6.28 -30.60
N MET A 3 33.02 -7.48 -30.00
CA MET A 3 32.21 -7.81 -28.81
C MET A 3 32.61 -6.99 -27.58
N VAL A 4 33.88 -6.56 -27.50
CA VAL A 4 34.42 -5.85 -26.33
C VAL A 4 33.88 -4.42 -26.25
N THR A 5 33.76 -3.74 -27.39
CA THR A 5 33.23 -2.37 -27.45
C THR A 5 31.76 -2.33 -27.04
N VAL A 6 30.97 -3.32 -27.46
CA VAL A 6 29.55 -3.43 -27.10
C VAL A 6 29.37 -3.62 -25.59
N VAL A 7 30.12 -4.55 -24.98
CA VAL A 7 30.04 -4.79 -23.54
C VAL A 7 30.50 -3.57 -22.74
N ALA A 8 31.51 -2.84 -23.22
CA ALA A 8 31.97 -1.62 -22.57
C ALA A 8 30.89 -0.52 -22.55
N ILE A 9 30.15 -0.35 -23.65
CA ILE A 9 29.06 0.64 -23.71
C ILE A 9 27.91 0.26 -22.78
N ILE A 10 27.52 -1.03 -22.74
CA ILE A 10 26.45 -1.52 -21.84
C ILE A 10 26.84 -1.30 -20.37
N ALA A 11 28.11 -1.56 -20.01
CA ALA A 11 28.60 -1.36 -18.64
C ALA A 11 28.51 0.12 -18.20
N ILE A 12 28.86 1.06 -19.07
CA ILE A 12 28.77 2.50 -18.79
C ILE A 12 27.30 2.91 -18.57
N LEU A 13 26.39 2.45 -19.45
CA LEU A 13 24.97 2.74 -19.32
C LEU A 13 24.38 2.16 -18.03
N ALA A 14 24.76 0.93 -17.65
CA ALA A 14 24.29 0.29 -16.42
C ALA A 14 24.71 1.08 -15.16
N VAL A 15 25.96 1.56 -15.10
CA VAL A 15 26.48 2.36 -13.97
C VAL A 15 25.68 3.65 -13.79
N LEU A 16 25.29 4.30 -14.89
CA LEU A 16 24.48 5.53 -14.82
C LEU A 16 23.01 5.28 -14.44
N LEU A 17 22.48 4.08 -14.74
CA LEU A 17 21.08 3.71 -14.47
C LEU A 17 20.83 3.35 -13.01
N ILE A 18 21.79 2.70 -12.33
CA ILE A 18 21.67 2.26 -10.92
C ILE A 18 21.15 3.37 -9.98
N PRO A 19 21.76 4.57 -9.91
CA PRO A 19 21.31 5.61 -8.96
C PRO A 19 19.95 6.21 -9.31
N ILE A 20 19.51 6.10 -10.57
CA ILE A 20 18.21 6.61 -11.02
C ILE A 20 17.08 5.68 -10.57
N ILE A 21 17.33 4.36 -10.61
CA ILE A 21 16.35 3.33 -10.26
C ILE A 21 15.88 3.45 -8.80
N GLU A 22 16.75 3.83 -7.86
CA GLU A 22 16.37 4.04 -6.45
C GLU A 22 15.36 5.17 -6.30
N LYS A 23 15.58 6.31 -6.97
CA LYS A 23 14.66 7.45 -6.98
C LYS A 23 13.34 7.10 -7.66
N LEU A 24 13.39 6.32 -8.75
CA LEU A 24 12.20 5.84 -9.44
C LEU A 24 11.38 4.90 -8.56
N ARG A 25 12.00 3.98 -7.82
CA ARG A 25 11.32 3.08 -6.89
C ARG A 25 10.56 3.85 -5.81
N ALA A 26 11.20 4.86 -5.20
CA ALA A 26 10.53 5.72 -4.21
C ALA A 26 9.31 6.45 -4.80
N ARG A 27 9.40 6.94 -6.04
CA ARG A 27 8.26 7.56 -6.74
C ARG A 27 7.16 6.55 -7.06
N ALA A 28 7.52 5.35 -7.53
CA ALA A 28 6.56 4.29 -7.82
C ALA A 28 5.79 3.86 -6.55
N GLN A 29 6.47 3.73 -5.41
CA GLN A 29 5.82 3.44 -4.13
C GLN A 29 4.83 4.52 -3.70
N ARG A 30 5.15 5.81 -3.93
CA ARG A 30 4.21 6.92 -3.68
C ARG A 30 2.98 6.86 -4.58
N VAL A 31 3.18 6.60 -5.87
CA VAL A 31 2.06 6.43 -6.82
C VAL A 31 1.17 5.26 -6.42
N GLN A 32 1.77 4.14 -6.00
CA GLN A 32 1.03 2.99 -5.50
C GLN A 32 0.23 3.33 -4.24
N CYS A 33 0.81 4.06 -3.28
CA CYS A 33 0.10 4.53 -2.09
C CYS A 33 -1.10 5.43 -2.45
N MET A 34 -0.94 6.36 -3.39
CA MET A 34 -2.06 7.19 -3.86
C MET A 34 -3.16 6.35 -4.55
N ALA A 35 -2.79 5.33 -5.32
CA ALA A 35 -3.75 4.41 -5.93
C ALA A 35 -4.51 3.60 -4.87
N ASN A 36 -3.82 3.12 -3.83
CA ASN A 36 -4.44 2.43 -2.69
C ASN A 36 -5.44 3.34 -1.95
N LEU A 37 -5.07 4.60 -1.67
CA LEU A 37 -5.97 5.59 -1.06
C LEU A 37 -7.19 5.90 -1.92
N ARG A 38 -7.01 5.98 -3.24
CA ARG A 38 -8.13 6.14 -4.17
C ARG A 38 -9.10 4.95 -4.11
N ASN A 39 -8.58 3.73 -4.03
CA ASN A 39 -9.41 2.53 -3.90
C ASN A 39 -10.18 2.52 -2.56
N LEU A 40 -9.53 2.93 -1.47
CA LEU A 40 -10.20 3.12 -0.17
C LEU A 40 -11.35 4.14 -0.26
N HIS A 41 -11.10 5.28 -0.91
CA HIS A 41 -12.14 6.30 -1.11
C HIS A 41 -13.31 5.77 -1.94
N ILE A 42 -13.05 5.05 -3.04
CA ILE A 42 -14.09 4.47 -3.88
C ILE A 42 -14.95 3.49 -3.07
N ALA A 43 -14.32 2.58 -2.34
CA ALA A 43 -15.04 1.61 -1.52
C ALA A 43 -15.85 2.26 -0.40
N ALA A 44 -15.28 3.28 0.27
CA ALA A 44 -16.01 4.04 1.28
C ALA A 44 -17.19 4.82 0.68
N ALA A 45 -17.01 5.41 -0.51
CA ALA A 45 -18.09 6.10 -1.21
C ALA A 45 -19.22 5.13 -1.61
N GLN A 46 -18.88 3.92 -2.06
CA GLN A 46 -19.86 2.87 -2.35
C GLN A 46 -20.60 2.41 -1.08
N TYR A 47 -19.88 2.24 0.03
CA TYR A 47 -20.50 1.93 1.32
C TYR A 47 -21.55 2.98 1.73
N VAL A 48 -21.20 4.26 1.61
CA VAL A 48 -22.10 5.36 1.95
C VAL A 48 -23.29 5.42 1.00
N GLN A 49 -23.10 5.09 -0.29
CA GLN A 49 -24.21 5.01 -1.26
C GLN A 49 -25.21 3.91 -0.89
N ASP A 50 -24.73 2.76 -0.44
CA ASP A 50 -25.61 1.63 -0.11
C ASP A 50 -26.28 1.80 1.27
N ASN A 51 -25.56 2.34 2.25
CA ASN A 51 -26.02 2.39 3.64
C ASN A 51 -26.55 3.77 4.07
N ASN A 52 -26.29 4.84 3.33
CA ASN A 52 -26.60 6.25 3.68
C ASN A 52 -25.90 6.79 4.94
N TYR A 53 -25.01 6.02 5.56
CA TYR A 53 -24.19 6.43 6.70
C TYR A 53 -22.77 5.89 6.56
N TRP A 54 -21.83 6.49 7.30
CA TRP A 54 -20.47 5.97 7.44
C TRP A 54 -20.44 4.77 8.40
N PRO A 55 -19.55 3.78 8.21
CA PRO A 55 -19.46 2.62 9.10
C PRO A 55 -19.45 3.05 10.57
N GLN A 56 -20.50 2.68 11.30
CA GLN A 56 -20.64 2.99 12.73
C GLN A 56 -19.94 1.89 13.51
N ILE A 57 -18.69 2.15 13.89
CA ILE A 57 -17.87 1.19 14.65
C ILE A 57 -17.97 1.55 16.12
N GLN A 58 -18.41 0.59 16.92
CA GLN A 58 -18.48 0.79 18.36
C GLN A 58 -17.06 0.67 18.92
N SER A 59 -16.49 1.79 19.40
CA SER A 59 -15.25 1.69 20.18
C SER A 59 -15.60 1.05 21.52
N SER A 60 -15.32 -0.24 21.69
CA SER A 60 -15.30 -0.84 23.03
C SER A 60 -14.28 -0.09 23.86
N SER A 61 -14.65 0.32 25.07
CA SER A 61 -13.81 1.08 26.01
C SER A 61 -12.58 0.30 26.50
N ASP A 62 -12.48 -0.98 26.15
CA ASP A 62 -11.30 -1.81 26.39
C ASP A 62 -10.34 -1.63 25.22
N GLU A 63 -9.10 -1.25 25.55
CA GLU A 63 -8.01 -0.70 24.74
C GLU A 63 -7.48 -1.61 23.60
N ASP A 64 -8.31 -2.44 22.98
CA ASP A 64 -7.91 -3.22 21.81
C ASP A 64 -8.16 -2.45 20.52
N ASP A 65 -7.27 -1.50 20.34
CA ASP A 65 -7.06 -0.70 19.16
C ASP A 65 -7.17 -1.52 17.85
N THR A 66 -6.76 -2.79 17.86
CA THR A 66 -6.83 -3.71 16.70
C THR A 66 -8.25 -4.10 16.29
N ALA A 67 -9.22 -4.12 17.22
CA ALA A 67 -10.60 -4.46 16.93
C ALA A 67 -11.26 -3.41 16.02
N TYR A 68 -10.98 -2.12 16.25
CA TYR A 68 -11.51 -1.02 15.45
C TYR A 68 -11.11 -1.10 13.98
N ALA A 69 -9.85 -1.43 13.70
CA ALA A 69 -9.34 -1.56 12.33
C ALA A 69 -9.95 -2.76 11.59
N GLN A 70 -10.09 -3.89 12.29
CA GLN A 70 -10.72 -5.09 11.74
C GLN A 70 -12.19 -4.85 11.37
N GLU A 71 -12.93 -4.09 12.16
CA GLU A 71 -14.33 -3.75 11.85
C GLU A 71 -14.44 -2.89 10.58
N TRP A 72 -13.56 -1.91 10.38
CA TRP A 72 -13.51 -1.14 9.13
C TRP A 72 -13.21 -2.03 7.92
N ILE A 73 -12.27 -2.96 8.08
CA ILE A 73 -11.86 -3.89 7.03
C ILE A 73 -12.99 -4.85 6.70
N ALA A 74 -13.70 -5.36 7.70
CA ALA A 74 -14.87 -6.22 7.51
C ALA A 74 -16.03 -5.47 6.82
N ALA A 75 -16.30 -4.22 7.23
CA ALA A 75 -17.36 -3.39 6.65
C ALA A 75 -17.09 -3.05 5.18
N LEU A 76 -15.82 -2.83 4.80
CA LEU A 76 -15.43 -2.46 3.45
C LEU A 76 -14.96 -3.65 2.57
N ALA A 77 -14.82 -4.84 3.14
CA ALA A 77 -14.49 -6.07 2.41
C ALA A 77 -15.38 -6.37 1.17
N PRO A 78 -16.72 -6.16 1.19
CA PRO A 78 -17.55 -6.44 0.02
C PRO A 78 -17.29 -5.49 -1.16
N TYR A 79 -16.67 -4.33 -0.93
CA TYR A 79 -16.41 -3.30 -1.94
C TYR A 79 -15.07 -3.47 -2.67
N GLN A 80 -14.62 -4.72 -2.83
CA GLN A 80 -13.43 -5.11 -3.61
C GLN A 80 -12.11 -4.47 -3.13
N LEU A 81 -12.02 -4.12 -1.84
CA LEU A 81 -10.79 -3.64 -1.24
C LEU A 81 -9.82 -4.79 -0.99
N GLN A 82 -8.61 -4.67 -1.53
CA GLN A 82 -7.54 -5.62 -1.22
C GLN A 82 -6.91 -5.26 0.14
N LYS A 83 -6.62 -6.26 0.98
CA LYS A 83 -5.98 -6.08 2.30
C LYS A 83 -4.70 -5.23 2.27
N LYS A 84 -3.87 -5.42 1.24
CA LYS A 84 -2.66 -4.60 1.02
C LYS A 84 -2.91 -3.11 0.67
N SER A 85 -4.17 -2.71 0.45
CA SER A 85 -4.51 -1.32 0.13
C SER A 85 -4.58 -0.44 1.38
N TRP A 86 -4.74 -1.05 2.56
CA TRP A 86 -4.82 -0.35 3.84
C TRP A 86 -3.48 0.24 4.27
N ILE A 87 -2.37 -0.34 3.81
CA ILE A 87 -1.02 0.09 4.16
C ILE A 87 -0.31 0.60 2.91
N CYS A 88 0.38 1.72 3.04
CA CYS A 88 1.19 2.24 1.94
C CYS A 88 2.52 1.49 1.83
N PRO A 89 3.00 1.12 0.62
CA PRO A 89 4.26 0.40 0.45
C PRO A 89 5.49 1.15 0.99
N THR A 90 5.43 2.49 1.04
CA THR A 90 6.46 3.32 1.67
C THR A 90 6.57 3.06 3.17
N LEU A 91 5.42 2.86 3.83
CA LEU A 91 5.34 2.61 5.26
C LEU A 91 5.63 1.14 5.57
N GLN A 92 5.14 0.21 4.74
CA GLN A 92 5.48 -1.21 4.78
C GLN A 92 7.00 -1.47 4.88
N ASN A 93 7.81 -0.72 4.11
CA ASN A 93 9.28 -0.87 4.15
C ASN A 93 9.89 -0.41 5.49
N VAL A 94 9.32 0.61 6.12
CA VAL A 94 9.77 1.10 7.44
C VAL A 94 9.43 0.08 8.53
N LEU A 95 8.33 -0.66 8.34
CA LEU A 95 7.79 -1.61 9.31
C LEU A 95 8.35 -3.03 9.16
N GLY A 96 9.27 -3.27 8.23
CA GLY A 96 9.83 -4.60 8.03
C GLY A 96 8.88 -5.58 7.32
N ASN A 97 8.00 -5.09 6.44
CA ASN A 97 7.06 -5.89 5.65
C ASN A 97 6.12 -6.75 6.52
N PRO A 98 5.20 -6.10 7.25
CA PRO A 98 4.24 -6.81 8.08
C PRO A 98 3.29 -7.68 7.24
N ASP A 99 2.87 -8.83 7.78
CA ASP A 99 1.84 -9.65 7.17
C ASP A 99 0.48 -8.94 7.26
N TYR A 100 -0.10 -8.62 6.09
CA TYR A 100 -1.40 -7.98 5.94
C TYR A 100 -2.59 -8.84 6.33
N ASN A 101 -2.38 -10.13 6.57
CA ASN A 101 -3.41 -11.02 7.10
C ASN A 101 -3.40 -11.08 8.63
N SER A 102 -2.38 -10.49 9.28
CA SER A 102 -2.32 -10.40 10.72
C SER A 102 -3.02 -9.13 11.21
N THR A 103 -4.02 -9.31 12.05
CA THR A 103 -4.94 -8.31 12.57
C THR A 103 -4.30 -7.17 13.40
N GLY A 104 -3.02 -7.30 13.78
CA GLY A 104 -2.27 -6.25 14.47
C GLY A 104 -1.50 -5.31 13.54
N ASN A 105 -1.32 -5.69 12.28
CA ASN A 105 -0.48 -4.98 11.33
C ASN A 105 -1.24 -3.95 10.49
N GLU A 106 -2.57 -3.99 10.53
CA GLU A 106 -3.47 -3.14 9.76
C GLU A 106 -3.45 -1.68 10.24
N ARG A 107 -2.92 -1.43 11.45
CA ARG A 107 -2.91 -0.12 12.13
C ARG A 107 -1.66 0.72 11.89
N VAL A 108 -0.71 0.24 11.09
CA VAL A 108 0.51 1.00 10.83
C VAL A 108 0.52 1.59 9.44
#